data_AF-A0A358KKP0-F1
#
_entry.id   AF-A0A358KKP0-F1
#
_cell.length_a   1.000
_cell.length_b   1.000
_cell.length_c   1.000
_cell.angle_alpha   90.00
_cell.angle_beta   90.00
_cell.angle_gamma   90.00
#
_symmetry.space_group_name_H-M   'P 1'
#
loop_
_entity.id
_entity.type
_entity.pdbx_description
1 polymer ?
#
loop_
_entity_poly.entity_id
_entity_poly.type
_entity_poly.pdbx_seq_one_letter_code
_entity_poly.pdbx_strand_id
1 'polypeptide(L)'
;MKCHGQKRPKSGYQMTSRSLSIMGGDLGAAIHPGDSARSPLVHYIAGLVEDMEMPPEGKAPALSRDEIALVRGWIDQGADWSTPETTVTVEPYMRWITLDGNASVFRQHWGMTEGTSIGLGQVTLTGQTEAGSRVELDGRYLGGDEDHLTRLYLERPGLGYVETGYESWREFGMDTGGHLDGLESSPFRLAKGPYLDHERLWLSAGLAKPDVPTLDFSYEQLNRQGSLATQQWGGVPVGDFDSRAIHPATKRIDEQVHRISLRAEHEIGETLIEDAMTIEFGDTATSRGHAEFSSLPEPGSLPDYLTQIDETNEFKRGSNSLRMTRQLKDWWHVSLGHHFAKFDSTGSLDVVSLSPGNPGEAPWQGDRA
;
A
#
# COMPACT_ATOMS: atom_id res chain seq x y z
N MET A 1 7.83 -9.41 27.66
CA MET A 1 8.94 -9.16 28.59
C MET A 1 8.96 -7.70 28.99
N LYS A 2 8.97 -7.35 30.30
CA LYS A 2 8.80 -5.95 30.77
C LYS A 2 10.10 -5.15 30.90
N CYS A 3 11.22 -5.77 31.28
CA CYS A 3 12.50 -5.06 31.54
C CYS A 3 13.57 -5.27 30.47
N HIS A 4 13.52 -6.37 29.72
CA HIS A 4 14.49 -6.75 28.68
C HIS A 4 13.82 -7.04 27.33
N GLY A 5 12.67 -6.39 27.07
CA GLY A 5 11.96 -6.46 25.80
C GLY A 5 12.45 -5.41 24.78
N GLN A 6 11.75 -5.29 23.66
CA GLN A 6 12.12 -4.39 22.56
C GLN A 6 12.01 -2.90 22.93
N LYS A 7 11.06 -2.51 23.79
CA LYS A 7 10.84 -1.10 24.17
C LYS A 7 11.54 -0.78 25.49
N ARG A 8 12.52 0.14 25.45
CA ARG A 8 13.29 0.68 26.60
C ARG A 8 13.90 -0.42 27.51
N PRO A 9 14.77 -1.30 27.00
CA PRO A 9 15.46 -2.31 27.80
C PRO A 9 16.33 -1.67 28.88
N LYS A 10 16.34 -2.24 30.10
CA LYS A 10 17.21 -1.77 31.18
C LYS A 10 18.68 -2.04 30.85
N SER A 11 19.52 -1.01 31.00
CA SER A 11 20.96 -1.04 30.70
C SER A 11 21.29 -1.49 29.27
N GLY A 12 20.41 -1.19 28.32
CA GLY A 12 20.55 -1.62 26.92
C GLY A 12 20.36 -3.13 26.69
N TYR A 13 20.17 -3.94 27.74
CA TYR A 13 20.16 -5.40 27.63
C TYR A 13 18.82 -5.95 27.12
N GLN A 14 18.84 -6.55 25.92
CA GLN A 14 17.66 -7.13 25.27
C GLN A 14 17.74 -8.65 25.20
N MET A 15 16.68 -9.33 25.63
CA MET A 15 16.55 -10.80 25.55
C MET A 15 15.53 -11.21 24.49
N THR A 16 15.59 -10.57 23.32
CA THR A 16 14.64 -10.75 22.20
C THR A 16 15.21 -11.60 21.07
N SER A 17 16.52 -11.79 21.03
CA SER A 17 17.21 -12.71 20.12
C SER A 17 18.42 -13.35 20.81
N ARG A 18 18.95 -14.45 20.26
CA ARG A 18 20.17 -15.10 20.76
C ARG A 18 21.36 -14.14 20.81
N SER A 19 21.61 -13.46 19.69
CA SER A 19 22.75 -12.55 19.54
C SER A 19 22.68 -11.39 20.54
N LEU A 20 21.50 -10.76 20.71
CA LEU A 20 21.31 -9.69 21.69
C LEU A 20 21.45 -10.19 23.13
N SER A 21 20.92 -11.38 23.43
CA SER A 21 21.04 -11.99 24.78
C SER A 21 22.48 -12.32 25.15
N ILE A 22 23.31 -12.71 24.16
CA ILE A 22 24.73 -13.04 24.35
C ILE A 22 25.58 -11.78 24.44
N MET A 23 25.43 -10.87 23.47
CA MET A 23 26.20 -9.63 23.38
C MET A 23 26.00 -8.74 24.62
N GLY A 24 24.85 -8.86 25.27
CA GLY A 24 24.54 -8.10 26.47
C GLY A 24 24.15 -6.65 26.17
N GLY A 25 24.32 -5.80 27.17
CA GLY A 25 23.96 -4.38 27.09
C GLY A 25 25.17 -3.48 27.37
N ASP A 26 24.93 -2.38 28.07
CA ASP A 26 25.95 -1.37 28.40
C ASP A 26 27.12 -1.94 29.26
N LEU A 27 26.90 -3.10 29.88
CA LEU A 27 27.87 -3.79 30.73
C LEU A 27 28.69 -4.85 29.98
N GLY A 28 28.54 -4.94 28.66
CA GLY A 28 29.18 -5.95 27.83
C GLY A 28 28.45 -7.29 27.83
N ALA A 29 29.15 -8.35 27.40
CA ALA A 29 28.58 -9.68 27.19
C ALA A 29 27.87 -10.22 28.44
N ALA A 30 26.60 -10.56 28.31
CA ALA A 30 25.78 -11.04 29.42
C ALA A 30 25.82 -12.57 29.57
N ILE A 31 26.06 -13.28 28.47
CA ILE A 31 26.10 -14.75 28.43
C ILE A 31 27.39 -15.19 27.73
N HIS A 32 28.09 -16.14 28.34
CA HIS A 32 29.19 -16.88 27.73
C HIS A 32 28.71 -18.30 27.43
N PRO A 33 28.35 -18.62 26.18
CA PRO A 33 27.91 -19.96 25.79
C PRO A 33 28.90 -21.05 26.21
N GLY A 34 28.40 -22.10 26.86
CA GLY A 34 29.20 -23.20 27.40
C GLY A 34 29.81 -22.93 28.78
N ASP A 35 29.64 -21.73 29.34
CA ASP A 35 30.20 -21.36 30.65
C ASP A 35 29.19 -20.50 31.46
N SER A 36 28.23 -21.17 32.08
CA SER A 36 27.25 -20.51 32.97
C SER A 36 27.92 -19.91 34.22
N ALA A 37 29.05 -20.46 34.66
CA ALA A 37 29.76 -20.00 35.85
C ALA A 37 30.44 -18.65 35.65
N ARG A 38 30.80 -18.29 34.41
CA ARG A 38 31.35 -16.96 34.08
C ARG A 38 30.33 -15.98 33.53
N SER A 39 29.13 -16.44 33.19
CA SER A 39 28.09 -15.61 32.56
C SER A 39 27.50 -14.58 33.54
N PRO A 40 27.66 -13.25 33.29
CA PRO A 40 27.13 -12.22 34.20
C PRO A 40 25.63 -12.31 34.47
N LEU A 41 24.84 -12.71 33.47
CA LEU A 41 23.40 -12.94 33.63
C LEU A 41 23.11 -13.89 34.81
N VAL A 42 23.88 -14.97 34.94
CA VAL A 42 23.70 -15.97 36.01
C VAL A 42 23.99 -15.35 37.37
N HIS A 43 25.02 -14.50 37.47
CA HIS A 43 25.34 -13.80 38.71
C HIS A 43 24.25 -12.82 39.13
N TYR A 44 23.66 -12.10 38.17
CA TYR A 44 22.59 -11.13 38.45
C TYR A 44 21.28 -11.80 38.85
N ILE A 45 20.85 -12.86 38.15
CA ILE A 45 19.61 -13.58 38.50
C ILE A 45 19.73 -14.39 39.80
N ALA A 46 20.96 -14.75 40.20
CA ALA A 46 21.24 -15.42 41.46
C ALA A 46 21.50 -14.46 42.63
N GLY A 47 21.47 -13.15 42.39
CA GLY A 47 21.73 -12.14 43.42
C GLY A 47 23.15 -12.20 44.01
N LEU A 48 24.14 -12.57 43.18
CA LEU A 48 25.55 -12.69 43.60
C LEU A 48 26.34 -11.38 43.46
N VAL A 49 25.72 -10.34 42.88
CA VAL A 49 26.31 -9.01 42.69
C VAL A 49 25.37 -8.00 43.33
N GLU A 50 25.86 -7.36 44.38
CA GLU A 50 25.15 -6.30 45.09
C GLU A 50 24.72 -5.18 44.12
N ASP A 51 23.52 -4.63 44.34
CA ASP A 51 22.88 -3.59 43.51
C ASP A 51 22.58 -3.97 42.04
N MET A 52 22.85 -5.20 41.63
CA MET A 52 22.71 -5.68 40.24
C MET A 52 21.77 -6.88 40.10
N GLU A 53 20.91 -7.08 41.10
CA GLU A 53 19.98 -8.20 41.17
C GLU A 53 18.90 -8.15 40.07
N MET A 54 18.60 -9.30 39.48
CA MET A 54 17.60 -9.43 38.41
C MET A 54 16.56 -10.50 38.75
N PRO A 55 15.28 -10.13 39.01
CA PRO A 55 14.71 -8.78 38.98
C PRO A 55 15.16 -7.92 40.18
N PRO A 56 15.17 -6.58 40.06
CA PRO A 56 15.46 -5.70 41.19
C PRO A 56 14.47 -5.89 42.35
N GLU A 57 14.95 -5.68 43.57
CA GLU A 57 14.14 -5.83 44.78
C GLU A 57 12.81 -5.06 44.67
N GLY A 58 11.71 -5.73 45.04
CA GLY A 58 10.36 -5.16 45.01
C GLY A 58 9.74 -4.95 43.62
N LYS A 59 10.44 -5.27 42.51
CA LYS A 59 9.89 -5.16 41.14
C LYS A 59 9.23 -6.44 40.64
N ALA A 60 9.78 -7.60 40.99
CA ALA A 60 9.20 -8.92 40.73
C ALA A 60 9.83 -9.94 41.68
N PRO A 61 9.21 -11.12 41.91
CA PRO A 61 9.82 -12.19 42.69
C PRO A 61 11.18 -12.59 42.12
N ALA A 62 12.15 -12.84 43.00
CA ALA A 62 13.41 -13.44 42.61
C ALA A 62 13.18 -14.83 42.02
N LEU A 63 14.05 -15.24 41.10
CA LEU A 63 13.98 -16.58 40.51
C LEU A 63 14.30 -17.63 41.57
N SER A 64 13.58 -18.75 41.51
CA SER A 64 13.86 -19.93 42.30
C SER A 64 15.19 -20.56 41.88
N ARG A 65 15.77 -21.38 42.78
CA ARG A 65 17.00 -22.14 42.48
C ARG A 65 16.84 -23.04 41.25
N ASP A 66 15.66 -23.63 41.07
CA ASP A 66 15.38 -24.51 39.93
C ASP A 66 15.31 -23.72 38.62
N GLU A 67 14.70 -22.53 38.61
CA GLU A 67 14.70 -21.64 37.44
C GLU A 67 16.11 -21.15 37.08
N ILE A 68 16.91 -20.78 38.09
CA ILE A 68 18.32 -20.40 37.87
C ILE A 68 19.10 -21.61 37.32
N ALA A 69 18.86 -22.81 37.84
CA ALA A 69 19.50 -24.03 37.37
C ALA A 69 19.14 -24.34 35.90
N LEU A 70 17.90 -24.09 35.48
CA LEU A 70 17.49 -24.19 34.08
C LEU A 70 18.25 -23.22 33.18
N VAL A 71 18.37 -21.95 33.58
CA VAL A 71 19.15 -20.95 32.83
C VAL A 71 20.61 -21.36 32.73
N ARG A 72 21.21 -21.83 33.83
CA ARG A 72 22.60 -22.33 33.84
C ARG A 72 22.77 -23.52 32.89
N GLY A 73 21.90 -24.52 33.01
CA GLY A 73 21.94 -25.70 32.17
C GLY A 73 21.79 -25.38 30.70
N TRP A 74 20.92 -24.42 30.35
CA TRP A 74 20.78 -23.92 28.98
C TRP A 74 22.05 -23.22 28.48
N ILE A 75 22.69 -22.38 29.29
CA ILE A 75 23.96 -21.73 28.92
C ILE A 75 25.07 -22.76 28.76
N ASP A 76 25.19 -23.71 29.67
CA ASP A 76 26.21 -24.78 29.64
C ASP A 76 26.05 -25.68 28.41
N GLN A 77 24.82 -25.83 27.90
CA GLN A 77 24.51 -26.50 26.63
C GLN A 77 24.85 -25.66 25.38
N GLY A 78 25.51 -24.51 25.55
CA GLY A 78 25.90 -23.62 24.46
C GLY A 78 24.92 -22.47 24.21
N ALA A 79 23.99 -22.22 25.14
CA ALA A 79 22.94 -21.23 25.01
C ALA A 79 22.24 -21.36 23.65
N ASP A 80 21.89 -22.61 23.31
CA ASP A 80 21.31 -22.91 22.02
C ASP A 80 19.92 -22.28 21.94
N TRP A 81 19.74 -21.44 20.94
CA TRP A 81 18.47 -20.82 20.64
C TRP A 81 18.06 -21.51 19.37
N SER A 82 17.04 -22.36 19.45
CA SER A 82 16.50 -23.05 18.27
C SER A 82 16.50 -22.05 17.11
N THR A 83 17.23 -22.37 16.04
CA THR A 83 17.40 -21.50 14.88
C THR A 83 16.05 -20.92 14.51
N PRO A 84 15.93 -19.60 14.26
CA PRO A 84 14.66 -19.01 13.91
C PRO A 84 14.07 -19.78 12.73
N GLU A 85 12.97 -20.48 12.97
CA GLU A 85 12.34 -21.33 11.98
C GLU A 85 11.92 -20.44 10.81
N THR A 86 12.53 -20.69 9.65
CA THR A 86 12.02 -20.09 8.42
C THR A 86 10.74 -20.83 8.08
N THR A 87 9.62 -20.12 8.16
CA THR A 87 8.32 -20.67 7.80
C THR A 87 8.03 -20.27 6.36
N VAL A 88 7.71 -21.25 5.53
CA VAL A 88 7.29 -21.04 4.15
C VAL A 88 5.91 -21.64 3.98
N THR A 89 4.94 -20.80 3.65
CA THR A 89 3.58 -21.19 3.30
C THR A 89 3.35 -20.88 1.83
N VAL A 90 2.87 -21.87 1.08
CA VAL A 90 2.51 -21.72 -0.32
C VAL A 90 1.10 -22.27 -0.50
N GLU A 91 0.19 -21.41 -0.94
CA GLU A 91 -1.19 -21.74 -1.22
C GLU A 91 -1.41 -21.75 -2.74
N PRO A 92 -1.54 -22.94 -3.37
CA PRO A 92 -1.91 -23.01 -4.76
C PRO A 92 -3.33 -22.47 -4.96
N TYR A 93 -3.54 -21.76 -6.04
CA TYR A 93 -4.83 -21.19 -6.41
C TYR A 93 -5.36 -21.83 -7.69
N MET A 94 -6.62 -22.25 -7.65
CA MET A 94 -7.38 -22.66 -8.82
C MET A 94 -8.82 -22.17 -8.68
N ARG A 95 -9.32 -21.49 -9.70
CA ARG A 95 -10.69 -21.00 -9.81
C ARG A 95 -11.28 -21.45 -11.14
N TRP A 96 -12.53 -21.90 -11.11
CA TRP A 96 -13.33 -22.17 -12.30
C TRP A 96 -14.69 -21.47 -12.14
N ILE A 97 -15.01 -20.55 -13.05
CA ILE A 97 -16.30 -19.85 -13.06
C ILE A 97 -17.02 -20.15 -14.37
N THR A 98 -18.29 -20.52 -14.26
CA THR A 98 -19.25 -20.55 -15.36
C THR A 98 -20.36 -19.55 -15.06
N LEU A 99 -20.80 -18.80 -16.06
CA LEU A 99 -21.85 -17.79 -15.88
C LEU A 99 -23.12 -18.18 -16.62
N ASP A 100 -24.25 -17.96 -15.94
CA ASP A 100 -25.58 -17.89 -16.54
C ASP A 100 -26.15 -16.51 -16.21
N GLY A 101 -26.41 -15.69 -17.23
CA GLY A 101 -26.85 -14.30 -17.08
C GLY A 101 -25.84 -13.25 -17.59
N ASN A 102 -25.88 -12.05 -16.99
CA ASN A 102 -25.13 -10.89 -17.49
C ASN A 102 -23.66 -10.91 -17.03
N ALA A 103 -22.77 -11.36 -17.92
CA ALA A 103 -21.33 -11.43 -17.65
C ALA A 103 -20.67 -10.06 -17.38
N SER A 104 -21.21 -8.96 -17.92
CA SER A 104 -20.66 -7.61 -17.70
C SER A 104 -20.93 -7.10 -16.30
N VAL A 105 -22.15 -7.32 -15.78
CA VAL A 105 -22.49 -7.04 -14.37
C VAL A 105 -21.68 -7.92 -13.43
N PHE A 106 -21.53 -9.22 -13.76
CA PHE A 106 -20.69 -10.13 -12.97
C PHE A 106 -19.25 -9.63 -12.86
N ARG A 107 -18.60 -9.31 -13.99
CA ARG A 107 -17.21 -8.82 -14.01
C ARG A 107 -17.04 -7.52 -13.22
N GLN A 108 -17.96 -6.57 -13.38
CA GLN A 108 -17.90 -5.30 -12.66
C GLN A 108 -18.03 -5.51 -11.14
N HIS A 109 -18.96 -6.36 -10.69
CA HIS A 109 -19.21 -6.58 -9.27
C HIS A 109 -18.07 -7.36 -8.61
N TRP A 110 -17.61 -8.42 -9.27
CA TRP A 110 -16.69 -9.39 -8.66
C TRP A 110 -15.23 -9.18 -9.04
N GLY A 111 -14.92 -8.30 -10.01
CA GLY A 111 -13.56 -8.08 -10.49
C GLY A 111 -12.99 -9.29 -11.24
N MET A 112 -13.85 -10.16 -11.79
CA MET A 112 -13.45 -11.47 -12.31
C MET A 112 -14.24 -11.84 -13.56
N THR A 113 -13.59 -12.50 -14.51
CA THR A 113 -14.17 -13.10 -15.73
C THR A 113 -14.54 -14.56 -15.51
N GLU A 114 -15.39 -15.08 -16.40
CA GLU A 114 -15.65 -16.51 -16.51
C GLU A 114 -14.41 -17.27 -17.01
N GLY A 115 -14.38 -18.56 -16.74
CA GLY A 115 -13.29 -19.44 -17.17
C GLY A 115 -12.43 -19.92 -16.00
N THR A 116 -11.26 -20.43 -16.36
CA THR A 116 -10.30 -21.03 -15.41
C THR A 116 -9.18 -20.04 -15.12
N SER A 117 -8.83 -19.90 -13.84
CA SER A 117 -7.62 -19.20 -13.41
C SER A 117 -6.83 -20.09 -12.47
N ILE A 118 -5.52 -20.15 -12.66
CA ILE A 118 -4.59 -20.95 -11.85
C ILE A 118 -3.45 -20.02 -11.43
N GLY A 119 -2.95 -20.16 -10.21
CA GLY A 119 -1.86 -19.32 -9.72
C GLY A 119 -1.39 -19.70 -8.33
N LEU A 120 -0.80 -18.73 -7.65
CA LEU A 120 -0.40 -18.80 -6.26
C LEU A 120 -1.23 -17.76 -5.49
N GLY A 121 -2.16 -18.24 -4.66
CA GLY A 121 -3.09 -17.39 -3.92
C GLY A 121 -2.41 -16.62 -2.81
N GLN A 122 -1.49 -17.29 -2.11
CA GLN A 122 -0.63 -16.68 -1.11
C GLN A 122 0.70 -17.44 -1.05
N VAL A 123 1.79 -16.68 -1.03
CA VAL A 123 3.14 -17.14 -0.73
C VAL A 123 3.62 -16.27 0.42
N THR A 124 3.89 -16.87 1.56
CA THR A 124 4.46 -16.14 2.70
C THR A 124 5.71 -16.87 3.16
N LEU A 125 6.82 -16.16 3.19
CA LEU A 125 8.07 -16.59 3.80
C LEU A 125 8.37 -15.64 4.94
N THR A 126 8.50 -16.19 6.15
CA THR A 126 8.93 -15.43 7.33
C THR A 126 10.13 -16.09 7.96
N GLY A 127 11.03 -15.27 8.50
CA GLY A 127 12.21 -15.77 9.19
C GLY A 127 12.88 -14.68 10.00
N GLN A 128 13.88 -15.09 10.79
CA GLN A 128 14.80 -14.15 11.42
C GLN A 128 16.23 -14.50 11.05
N THR A 129 17.09 -13.50 10.93
CA THR A 129 18.53 -13.70 10.75
C THR A 129 19.19 -14.03 12.08
N GLU A 130 20.44 -14.52 12.05
CA GLU A 130 21.25 -14.73 13.28
C GLU A 130 21.41 -13.45 14.11
N ALA A 131 21.41 -12.29 13.44
CA ALA A 131 21.48 -10.98 14.07
C ALA A 131 20.14 -10.53 14.70
N GLY A 132 19.07 -11.34 14.60
CA GLY A 132 17.74 -11.04 15.12
C GLY A 132 16.88 -10.15 14.23
N SER A 133 17.32 -9.87 12.99
CA SER A 133 16.49 -9.11 12.04
C SER A 133 15.36 -9.98 11.52
N ARG A 134 14.14 -9.47 11.49
CA ARG A 134 12.98 -10.12 10.89
C ARG A 134 12.97 -9.88 9.38
N VAL A 135 12.68 -10.92 8.61
CA VAL A 135 12.51 -10.87 7.16
C VAL A 135 11.17 -11.49 6.82
N GLU A 136 10.39 -10.80 6.00
CA GLU A 136 9.12 -11.30 5.47
C GLU A 136 9.06 -11.05 3.97
N LEU A 137 8.61 -12.06 3.24
CA LEU A 137 8.28 -11.98 1.83
C LEU A 137 6.85 -12.46 1.66
N ASP A 138 5.98 -11.59 1.16
CA ASP A 138 4.60 -11.92 0.81
C ASP A 138 4.44 -11.83 -0.71
N GLY A 139 3.72 -12.78 -1.28
CA GLY A 139 3.49 -12.88 -2.71
C GLY A 139 2.10 -13.39 -3.04
N ARG A 140 1.52 -12.88 -4.13
CA ARG A 140 0.30 -13.39 -4.76
C ARG A 140 0.44 -13.23 -6.26
N TYR A 141 0.09 -14.27 -7.00
CA TYR A 141 0.15 -14.26 -8.46
C TYR A 141 -1.00 -15.10 -9.02
N LEU A 142 -2.12 -14.45 -9.36
CA LEU A 142 -3.27 -15.13 -9.97
C LEU A 142 -3.11 -15.12 -11.50
N GLY A 143 -3.18 -16.26 -12.18
CA GLY A 143 -3.09 -16.35 -13.65
C GLY A 143 -4.37 -15.95 -14.38
N GLY A 144 -5.13 -14.98 -13.86
CA GLY A 144 -6.40 -14.47 -14.38
C GLY A 144 -6.56 -12.98 -14.07
N ASP A 145 -7.79 -12.47 -14.01
CA ASP A 145 -8.10 -11.02 -13.99
C ASP A 145 -7.33 -10.24 -12.93
N GLU A 146 -6.30 -9.55 -13.41
CA GLU A 146 -4.99 -9.46 -12.76
C GLU A 146 -5.06 -8.99 -11.31
N ASP A 147 -4.34 -9.72 -10.46
CA ASP A 147 -4.05 -9.43 -9.06
C ASP A 147 -2.68 -10.04 -8.75
N HIS A 148 -1.71 -9.15 -8.60
CA HIS A 148 -0.33 -9.49 -8.27
C HIS A 148 0.11 -8.69 -7.05
N LEU A 149 0.83 -9.35 -6.16
CA LEU A 149 1.47 -8.74 -5.02
C LEU A 149 2.86 -9.35 -4.86
N THR A 150 3.85 -8.52 -4.61
CA THR A 150 5.15 -8.94 -4.08
C THR A 150 5.58 -7.88 -3.08
N ARG A 151 5.76 -8.27 -1.82
CA ARG A 151 6.18 -7.39 -0.74
C ARG A 151 7.36 -8.03 -0.03
N LEU A 152 8.43 -7.27 0.14
CA LEU A 152 9.59 -7.63 0.93
C LEU A 152 9.70 -6.65 2.10
N TYR A 153 9.73 -7.19 3.32
CA TYR A 153 9.86 -6.44 4.55
C TYR A 153 11.08 -6.93 5.34
N LEU A 154 11.95 -6.01 5.73
CA LEU A 154 13.10 -6.28 6.59
C LEU A 154 13.07 -5.34 7.79
N GLU A 155 13.16 -5.88 8.99
CA GLU A 155 13.21 -5.10 10.22
C GLU A 155 14.41 -5.52 11.05
N ARG A 156 15.18 -4.54 11.51
CA ARG A 156 16.24 -4.75 12.50
C ARG A 156 15.81 -4.11 13.83
N PRO A 157 15.61 -4.93 14.89
CA PRO A 157 15.22 -4.43 16.20
C PRO A 157 16.15 -3.32 16.71
N GLY A 158 15.55 -2.22 17.19
CA GLY A 158 16.27 -1.06 17.73
C GLY A 158 17.00 -0.21 16.69
N LEU A 159 16.88 -0.51 15.40
CA LEU A 159 17.40 0.33 14.32
C LEU A 159 16.27 0.87 13.45
N GLY A 160 15.42 0.01 12.90
CA GLY A 160 14.40 0.43 11.94
C GLY A 160 13.97 -0.67 10.98
N TYR A 161 13.29 -0.27 9.91
CA TYR A 161 12.75 -1.18 8.91
C TYR A 161 12.94 -0.65 7.49
N VAL A 162 12.90 -1.56 6.52
CA VAL A 162 12.80 -1.27 5.08
C VAL A 162 11.73 -2.18 4.51
N GLU A 163 10.83 -1.61 3.73
CA GLU A 163 9.80 -2.33 3.00
C GLU A 163 9.84 -1.91 1.53
N THR A 164 9.68 -2.85 0.62
CA THR A 164 9.41 -2.53 -0.77
C THR A 164 8.42 -3.52 -1.33
N GLY A 165 7.63 -3.09 -2.30
CA GLY A 165 6.75 -4.00 -2.99
C GLY A 165 6.19 -3.45 -4.27
N TYR A 166 5.51 -4.34 -4.96
CA TYR A 166 4.75 -4.10 -6.17
C TYR A 166 3.39 -4.76 -6.00
N GLU A 167 2.33 -4.05 -6.37
CA GLU A 167 1.01 -4.62 -6.51
C GLU A 167 0.39 -4.15 -7.82
N SER A 168 -0.36 -5.03 -8.47
CA SER A 168 -1.20 -4.66 -9.60
C SER A 168 -2.54 -5.34 -9.51
N TRP A 169 -3.58 -4.63 -9.94
CA TRP A 169 -4.92 -5.17 -9.97
C TRP A 169 -5.77 -4.55 -11.07
N ARG A 170 -6.80 -5.27 -11.52
CA ARG A 170 -7.70 -4.82 -12.58
C ARG A 170 -9.10 -4.46 -12.06
N GLU A 171 -9.58 -3.31 -12.50
CA GLU A 171 -10.97 -2.88 -12.36
C GLU A 171 -11.74 -3.09 -13.68
N PHE A 172 -13.02 -3.49 -13.61
CA PHE A 172 -13.88 -3.64 -14.78
C PHE A 172 -15.02 -2.64 -14.78
N GLY A 173 -15.31 -2.05 -15.94
CA GLY A 173 -16.47 -1.20 -16.18
C GLY A 173 -17.59 -1.92 -16.94
N MET A 174 -18.77 -1.30 -16.95
CA MET A 174 -19.91 -1.78 -17.74
C MET A 174 -19.76 -1.45 -19.22
N ASP A 175 -20.26 -2.34 -20.06
CA ASP A 175 -20.38 -2.15 -21.51
C ASP A 175 -21.71 -1.49 -21.94
N THR A 176 -22.71 -1.41 -21.06
CA THR A 176 -24.08 -0.99 -21.42
C THR A 176 -24.44 0.46 -21.07
N GLY A 177 -23.55 1.23 -20.44
CA GLY A 177 -23.69 2.69 -20.34
C GLY A 177 -24.85 3.25 -19.52
N GLY A 178 -25.46 2.45 -18.64
CA GLY A 178 -26.53 2.89 -17.73
C GLY A 178 -27.87 2.19 -17.98
N HIS A 179 -28.83 2.43 -17.07
CA HIS A 179 -30.17 1.84 -17.12
C HIS A 179 -31.16 2.83 -17.75
N LEU A 180 -31.98 2.33 -18.69
CA LEU A 180 -33.05 3.09 -19.34
C LEU A 180 -34.39 2.50 -18.91
N ASP A 181 -35.18 3.27 -18.17
CA ASP A 181 -36.46 2.82 -17.64
C ASP A 181 -37.43 2.46 -18.80
N GLY A 182 -38.00 1.25 -18.78
CA GLY A 182 -38.84 0.71 -19.85
C GLY A 182 -38.12 -0.09 -20.96
N LEU A 183 -36.79 -0.14 -20.97
CA LEU A 183 -35.99 -1.02 -21.81
C LEU A 183 -35.12 -1.92 -20.92
N GLU A 184 -35.35 -3.23 -20.95
CA GLU A 184 -34.56 -4.19 -20.16
C GLU A 184 -33.06 -4.19 -20.54
N SER A 185 -32.67 -3.59 -21.67
CA SER A 185 -31.27 -3.35 -22.02
C SER A 185 -31.06 -2.13 -22.92
N SER A 186 -29.94 -1.41 -22.72
CA SER A 186 -29.47 -0.40 -23.68
C SER A 186 -29.23 -1.05 -25.07
N PRO A 187 -29.74 -0.46 -26.17
CA PRO A 187 -29.43 -0.92 -27.52
C PRO A 187 -27.97 -0.68 -27.91
N PHE A 188 -27.27 0.20 -27.18
CA PHE A 188 -25.85 0.48 -27.36
C PHE A 188 -25.02 -0.31 -26.35
N ARG A 189 -24.05 -1.06 -26.86
CA ARG A 189 -23.07 -1.79 -26.04
C ARG A 189 -21.68 -1.62 -26.61
N LEU A 190 -20.71 -1.49 -25.72
CA LEU A 190 -19.30 -1.54 -26.10
C LEU A 190 -18.95 -2.94 -26.61
N ALA A 191 -18.16 -3.02 -27.68
CA ALA A 191 -17.75 -4.31 -28.26
C ALA A 191 -16.92 -5.17 -27.29
N LYS A 192 -16.23 -4.53 -26.34
CA LYS A 192 -15.52 -5.17 -25.22
C LYS A 192 -15.80 -4.36 -23.95
N GLY A 193 -15.94 -5.05 -22.82
CA GLY A 193 -16.04 -4.40 -21.52
C GLY A 193 -14.77 -3.61 -21.21
N PRO A 194 -14.87 -2.34 -20.80
CA PRO A 194 -13.71 -1.54 -20.44
C PRO A 194 -13.08 -2.07 -19.15
N TYR A 195 -11.77 -1.95 -19.04
CA TYR A 195 -11.03 -2.28 -17.83
C TYR A 195 -9.95 -1.23 -17.58
N LEU A 196 -9.60 -1.04 -16.31
CA LEU A 196 -8.53 -0.16 -15.88
C LEU A 196 -7.56 -0.97 -15.02
N ASP A 197 -6.30 -1.00 -15.44
CA ASP A 197 -5.22 -1.61 -14.68
C ASP A 197 -4.64 -0.58 -13.73
N HIS A 198 -4.47 -0.97 -12.48
CA HIS A 198 -3.84 -0.20 -11.43
C HIS A 198 -2.53 -0.89 -11.07
N GLU A 199 -1.46 -0.12 -10.97
CA GLU A 199 -0.18 -0.61 -10.47
C GLU A 199 0.35 0.32 -9.39
N ARG A 200 1.02 -0.25 -8.40
CA ARG A 200 1.72 0.50 -7.37
C ARG A 200 3.06 -0.15 -7.07
N LEU A 201 4.11 0.64 -7.21
CA LEU A 201 5.45 0.32 -6.71
C LEU A 201 5.70 1.18 -5.47
N TRP A 202 6.17 0.59 -4.38
CA TRP A 202 6.52 1.35 -3.19
C TRP A 202 7.86 0.94 -2.58
N LEU A 203 8.45 1.91 -1.90
CA LEU A 203 9.60 1.77 -1.01
C LEU A 203 9.31 2.56 0.25
N SER A 204 9.44 1.95 1.42
CA SER A 204 9.32 2.60 2.72
C SER A 204 10.53 2.25 3.57
N ALA A 205 11.00 3.20 4.36
CA ALA A 205 12.10 2.99 5.28
C ALA A 205 11.87 3.81 6.54
N GLY A 206 11.95 3.14 7.70
CA GLY A 206 11.81 3.77 8.99
C GLY A 206 13.08 3.65 9.83
N LEU A 207 13.40 4.69 10.57
CA LEU A 207 14.43 4.69 11.61
C LEU A 207 13.73 4.78 12.97
N ALA A 208 14.00 3.82 13.85
CA ALA A 208 13.42 3.72 15.18
C ALA A 208 14.51 3.42 16.22
N LYS A 209 15.57 4.23 16.21
CA LYS A 209 16.69 4.10 17.15
C LYS A 209 16.38 4.86 18.45
N PRO A 210 16.81 4.34 19.63
CA PRO A 210 16.70 5.09 20.88
C PRO A 210 17.37 6.47 20.79
N ASP A 211 16.78 7.46 21.46
CA ASP A 211 17.30 8.83 21.63
C ASP A 211 17.45 9.69 20.36
N VAL A 212 16.95 9.22 19.23
CA VAL A 212 16.80 10.03 18.00
C VAL A 212 15.33 10.13 17.63
N PRO A 213 14.92 11.12 16.81
CA PRO A 213 13.59 11.14 16.22
C PRO A 213 13.32 9.84 15.45
N THR A 214 12.13 9.28 15.66
CA THR A 214 11.58 8.26 14.77
C THR A 214 11.34 8.92 13.43
N LEU A 215 11.89 8.35 12.36
CA LEU A 215 11.70 8.85 11.00
C LEU A 215 11.02 7.76 10.18
N ASP A 216 10.08 8.15 9.34
CA ASP A 216 9.37 7.26 8.43
C ASP A 216 9.33 7.91 7.05
N PHE A 217 10.01 7.31 6.09
CA PHE A 217 10.04 7.74 4.71
C PHE A 217 9.28 6.74 3.85
N SER A 218 8.47 7.24 2.93
CA SER A 218 7.87 6.42 1.87
C SER A 218 7.92 7.12 0.53
N TYR A 219 8.14 6.32 -0.50
CA TYR A 219 7.99 6.67 -1.91
C TYR A 219 7.01 5.67 -2.54
N GLU A 220 6.03 6.17 -3.27
CA GLU A 220 5.08 5.38 -4.03
C GLU A 220 5.00 5.91 -5.46
N GLN A 221 4.95 5.01 -6.42
CA GLN A 221 4.58 5.30 -7.80
C GLN A 221 3.28 4.54 -8.09
N LEU A 222 2.26 5.28 -8.50
CA LEU A 222 0.94 4.78 -8.84
C LEU A 222 0.75 4.95 -10.35
N ASN A 223 0.46 3.87 -11.06
CA ASN A 223 0.11 3.92 -12.48
C ASN A 223 -1.35 3.48 -12.67
N ARG A 224 -2.08 4.13 -13.57
CA ARG A 224 -3.41 3.68 -14.02
C ARG A 224 -3.46 3.70 -15.54
N GLN A 225 -3.73 2.57 -16.16
CA GLN A 225 -3.75 2.44 -17.62
C GLN A 225 -4.92 1.60 -18.09
N GLY A 226 -5.67 2.08 -19.08
CA GLY A 226 -6.80 1.35 -19.65
C GLY A 226 -7.96 2.25 -20.03
N SER A 227 -9.18 1.74 -19.93
CA SER A 227 -10.42 2.47 -20.24
C SER A 227 -11.40 2.37 -19.08
N LEU A 228 -11.99 3.49 -18.68
CA LEU A 228 -13.15 3.50 -17.81
C LEU A 228 -14.43 3.60 -18.63
N ALA A 229 -15.47 2.90 -18.17
CA ALA A 229 -16.83 3.15 -18.64
C ALA A 229 -17.23 4.58 -18.26
N THR A 230 -17.70 5.34 -19.24
CA THR A 230 -18.29 6.66 -19.03
C THR A 230 -19.59 6.75 -19.80
N GLN A 231 -20.34 7.81 -19.53
CA GLN A 231 -21.49 8.20 -20.33
C GLN A 231 -21.11 9.44 -21.15
N GLN A 232 -21.58 9.50 -22.39
CA GLN A 232 -21.41 10.67 -23.25
C GLN A 232 -22.74 11.28 -23.61
N TRP A 233 -22.76 12.61 -23.72
CA TRP A 233 -23.92 13.32 -24.22
C TRP A 233 -23.97 13.24 -25.75
N GLY A 234 -25.11 12.85 -26.33
CA GLY A 234 -25.28 12.77 -27.78
C GLY A 234 -26.71 12.46 -28.17
N GLY A 235 -27.16 12.99 -29.31
CA GLY A 235 -28.52 12.80 -29.81
C GLY A 235 -28.79 11.35 -30.18
N VAL A 236 -29.69 10.68 -29.46
CA VAL A 236 -30.17 9.34 -29.80
C VAL A 236 -31.67 9.42 -29.91
N PRO A 237 -32.25 9.37 -31.12
CA PRO A 237 -33.69 9.25 -31.23
C PRO A 237 -34.14 7.90 -30.65
N VAL A 238 -35.22 7.90 -29.88
CA VAL A 238 -35.88 6.71 -29.32
C VAL A 238 -37.36 6.65 -29.75
N GLY A 239 -37.74 7.53 -30.67
CA GLY A 239 -39.05 7.63 -31.33
C GLY A 239 -39.04 8.78 -32.34
N ASP A 240 -40.12 8.96 -33.09
CA ASP A 240 -40.23 9.97 -34.16
C ASP A 240 -39.98 11.41 -33.67
N PHE A 241 -40.16 11.67 -32.36
CA PHE A 241 -39.97 12.98 -31.73
C PHE A 241 -39.25 12.92 -30.37
N ASP A 242 -38.79 11.75 -29.95
CA ASP A 242 -38.11 11.58 -28.67
C ASP A 242 -36.63 11.37 -28.91
N SER A 243 -35.77 12.25 -28.37
CA SER A 243 -34.33 12.03 -28.33
C SER A 243 -33.87 11.88 -26.87
N ARG A 244 -33.16 10.80 -26.56
CA ARG A 244 -32.37 10.69 -25.33
C ARG A 244 -30.96 11.14 -25.61
N ALA A 245 -30.34 11.76 -24.62
CA ALA A 245 -29.10 12.49 -24.82
C ALA A 245 -27.89 11.80 -24.17
N ILE A 246 -27.96 10.52 -23.76
CA ILE A 246 -26.90 9.84 -23.01
C ILE A 246 -26.75 8.39 -23.48
N HIS A 247 -25.52 7.94 -23.80
CA HIS A 247 -25.22 6.54 -24.17
C HIS A 247 -23.80 6.10 -23.68
N PRO A 248 -23.50 4.78 -23.62
CA PRO A 248 -22.19 4.27 -23.20
C PRO A 248 -21.04 4.82 -24.02
N ALA A 249 -19.94 5.12 -23.34
CA ALA A 249 -18.66 5.46 -23.94
C ALA A 249 -17.51 4.95 -23.08
N THR A 250 -16.29 5.08 -23.60
CA THR A 250 -15.07 4.80 -22.84
C THR A 250 -14.19 6.03 -22.79
N LYS A 251 -13.61 6.29 -21.62
CA LYS A 251 -12.51 7.25 -21.47
C LYS A 251 -11.23 6.47 -21.23
N ARG A 252 -10.29 6.54 -22.18
CA ARG A 252 -8.95 5.99 -22.02
C ARG A 252 -8.20 6.84 -20.99
N ILE A 253 -7.49 6.19 -20.09
CA ILE A 253 -6.69 6.79 -19.03
C ILE A 253 -5.29 6.23 -19.13
N ASP A 254 -4.31 7.12 -19.03
CA ASP A 254 -2.90 6.84 -18.80
C ASP A 254 -2.44 7.84 -17.74
N GLU A 255 -2.13 7.37 -16.54
CA GLU A 255 -1.83 8.22 -15.39
C GLU A 255 -0.64 7.66 -14.64
N GLN A 256 0.28 8.54 -14.26
CA GLN A 256 1.41 8.23 -13.41
C GLN A 256 1.53 9.28 -12.31
N VAL A 257 1.45 8.84 -11.05
CA VAL A 257 1.56 9.69 -9.87
C VAL A 257 2.67 9.17 -8.97
N HIS A 258 3.58 10.06 -8.62
CA HIS A 258 4.61 9.84 -7.61
C HIS A 258 4.18 10.52 -6.31
N ARG A 259 4.31 9.80 -5.20
CA ARG A 259 4.10 10.31 -3.84
C ARG A 259 5.36 10.08 -3.02
N ILE A 260 5.82 11.13 -2.36
CA ILE A 260 6.90 11.10 -1.38
C ILE A 260 6.32 11.57 -0.06
N SER A 261 6.43 10.76 0.99
CA SER A 261 6.01 11.12 2.34
C SER A 261 7.16 10.97 3.32
N LEU A 262 7.26 11.92 4.25
CA LEU A 262 8.20 11.89 5.35
C LEU A 262 7.43 12.19 6.63
N ARG A 263 7.58 11.36 7.65
CA ARG A 263 7.09 11.64 9.00
C ARG A 263 8.25 11.60 9.97
N ALA A 264 8.25 12.51 10.92
CA ALA A 264 9.21 12.55 12.01
C ALA A 264 8.46 12.69 13.33
N GLU A 265 8.84 11.90 14.33
CA GLU A 265 8.29 11.96 15.67
C GLU A 265 9.42 11.97 16.70
N HIS A 266 9.36 12.86 17.68
CA HIS A 266 10.35 12.87 18.76
C HIS A 266 9.74 13.31 20.09
N GLU A 267 10.08 12.57 21.14
CA GLU A 267 9.67 12.86 22.52
C GLU A 267 10.85 13.52 23.26
N ILE A 268 10.68 14.76 23.69
CA ILE A 268 11.65 15.51 24.51
C ILE A 268 11.00 15.84 25.86
N GLY A 269 11.29 15.03 26.88
CA GLY A 269 10.66 15.15 28.19
C GLY A 269 9.16 14.87 28.10
N GLU A 270 8.33 15.86 28.45
CA GLU A 270 6.86 15.78 28.37
C GLU A 270 6.30 16.39 27.08
N THR A 271 7.17 16.71 26.11
CA THR A 271 6.79 17.28 24.82
C THR A 271 6.96 16.25 23.71
N LEU A 272 5.89 15.99 22.95
CA LEU A 272 5.89 15.29 21.69
C LEU A 272 5.94 16.29 20.53
N ILE A 273 6.85 16.08 19.59
CA ILE A 273 6.94 16.84 18.34
C ILE A 273 6.70 15.87 17.19
N GLU A 274 5.77 16.23 16.30
CA GLU A 274 5.35 15.45 15.15
C GLU A 274 5.46 16.34 13.90
N ASP A 275 6.15 15.88 12.87
CA ASP A 275 6.17 16.50 11.55
C ASP A 275 5.70 15.47 10.51
N ALA A 276 4.85 15.89 9.58
CA ALA A 276 4.40 15.07 8.47
C ALA A 276 4.38 15.89 7.18
N MET A 277 5.21 15.50 6.22
CA MET A 277 5.30 16.06 4.89
C MET A 277 4.81 15.04 3.85
N THR A 278 4.10 15.51 2.83
CA THR A 278 3.77 14.73 1.64
C THR A 278 3.90 15.62 0.41
N ILE A 279 4.59 15.13 -0.61
CA ILE A 279 4.76 15.75 -1.91
C ILE A 279 4.25 14.74 -2.94
N GLU A 280 3.39 15.18 -3.84
CA GLU A 280 2.94 14.39 -4.97
C GLU A 280 3.10 15.16 -6.26
N PHE A 281 3.45 14.44 -7.32
CA PHE A 281 3.53 14.99 -8.65
C PHE A 281 3.24 13.90 -9.65
N GLY A 282 2.71 14.27 -10.80
CA GLY A 282 2.34 13.30 -11.80
C GLY A 282 1.72 13.93 -13.00
N ASP A 283 1.43 13.07 -13.96
CA ASP A 283 0.77 13.41 -15.19
C ASP A 283 -0.39 12.44 -15.46
N THR A 284 -1.39 12.97 -16.14
CA THR A 284 -2.57 12.24 -16.59
C THR A 284 -2.81 12.61 -18.03
N ALA A 285 -2.87 11.63 -18.91
CA ALA A 285 -3.37 11.75 -20.27
C ALA A 285 -4.67 10.96 -20.40
N THR A 286 -5.72 11.59 -20.90
CA THR A 286 -6.99 10.93 -21.15
C THR A 286 -7.51 11.23 -22.54
N SER A 287 -8.22 10.26 -23.11
CA SER A 287 -8.72 10.34 -24.48
C SER A 287 -10.12 9.75 -24.55
N ARG A 288 -11.04 10.44 -25.21
CA ARG A 288 -12.39 9.92 -25.51
C ARG A 288 -12.79 10.26 -26.93
N GLY A 289 -13.40 9.30 -27.61
CA GLY A 289 -13.99 9.48 -28.93
C GLY A 289 -15.50 9.47 -28.84
N HIS A 290 -16.14 10.42 -29.49
CA HIS A 290 -17.59 10.56 -29.58
C HIS A 290 -18.02 10.34 -31.03
N ALA A 291 -19.09 9.56 -31.20
CA ALA A 291 -19.79 9.43 -32.47
C ALA A 291 -21.17 10.06 -32.32
N GLU A 292 -21.44 11.11 -33.08
CA GLU A 292 -22.68 11.86 -33.01
C GLU A 292 -23.57 11.53 -34.20
N PHE A 293 -24.86 11.31 -33.90
CA PHE A 293 -25.89 11.11 -34.89
C PHE A 293 -27.00 12.13 -34.65
N SER A 294 -27.39 12.83 -35.71
CA SER A 294 -28.50 13.78 -35.74
C SER A 294 -29.86 13.09 -35.80
N SER A 295 -29.89 11.84 -36.24
CA SER A 295 -31.08 10.98 -36.36
C SER A 295 -30.76 9.52 -35.95
N LEU A 296 -31.77 8.65 -35.85
CA LEU A 296 -31.60 7.25 -35.46
C LEU A 296 -30.86 6.52 -36.59
N PRO A 297 -29.61 6.05 -36.38
CA PRO A 297 -28.85 5.45 -37.46
C PRO A 297 -29.43 4.10 -37.89
N GLU A 298 -29.53 3.86 -39.21
CA GLU A 298 -29.66 2.50 -39.72
C GLU A 298 -28.40 1.69 -39.38
N PRO A 299 -28.50 0.37 -39.13
CA PRO A 299 -27.34 -0.46 -38.84
C PRO A 299 -26.23 -0.30 -39.90
N GLY A 300 -25.05 0.17 -39.48
CA GLY A 300 -23.89 0.36 -40.35
C GLY A 300 -23.74 1.76 -40.96
N SER A 301 -24.61 2.73 -40.64
CA SER A 301 -24.42 4.11 -41.06
C SER A 301 -23.20 4.77 -40.40
N LEU A 302 -22.54 5.66 -41.13
CA LEU A 302 -21.48 6.52 -40.57
C LEU A 302 -22.08 7.60 -39.65
N PRO A 303 -21.37 8.02 -38.59
CA PRO A 303 -21.80 9.15 -37.78
C PRO A 303 -21.70 10.47 -38.55
N ASP A 304 -22.51 11.45 -38.15
CA ASP A 304 -22.49 12.80 -38.71
C ASP A 304 -21.20 13.53 -38.33
N TYR A 305 -20.78 13.35 -37.07
CA TYR A 305 -19.50 13.83 -36.54
C TYR A 305 -18.80 12.75 -35.71
N LEU A 306 -17.48 12.68 -35.86
CA LEU A 306 -16.57 11.97 -34.97
C LEU A 306 -15.74 13.02 -34.24
N THR A 307 -15.91 13.12 -32.92
CA THR A 307 -15.16 14.07 -32.10
C THR A 307 -14.19 13.33 -31.18
N GLN A 308 -12.90 13.59 -31.30
CA GLN A 308 -11.89 13.12 -30.36
C GLN A 308 -11.54 14.25 -29.39
N ILE A 309 -11.53 13.93 -28.10
CA ILE A 309 -11.19 14.85 -27.02
C ILE A 309 -10.03 14.23 -26.25
N ASP A 310 -8.88 14.90 -26.31
CA ASP A 310 -7.68 14.55 -25.57
C ASP A 310 -7.42 15.61 -24.49
N GLU A 311 -7.18 15.15 -23.27
CA GLU A 311 -6.89 16.00 -22.12
C GLU A 311 -5.58 15.53 -21.50
N THR A 312 -4.62 16.44 -21.33
CA THR A 312 -3.42 16.18 -20.54
C THR A 312 -3.40 17.08 -19.32
N ASN A 313 -2.85 16.60 -18.22
CA ASN A 313 -2.67 17.37 -17.00
C ASN A 313 -1.36 16.96 -16.35
N GLU A 314 -0.54 17.93 -15.98
CA GLU A 314 0.61 17.76 -15.09
C GLU A 314 0.32 18.51 -13.80
N PHE A 315 0.57 17.88 -12.65
CA PHE A 315 0.36 18.52 -11.36
C PHE A 315 1.52 18.29 -10.39
N LYS A 316 1.64 19.21 -9.44
CA LYS A 316 2.53 19.13 -8.29
C LYS A 316 1.77 19.64 -7.07
N ARG A 317 1.74 18.86 -6.01
CA ARG A 317 1.14 19.24 -4.73
C ARG A 317 2.02 18.87 -3.58
N GLY A 318 2.02 19.69 -2.55
CA GLY A 318 2.82 19.46 -1.35
C GLY A 318 2.06 19.95 -0.13
N SER A 319 2.17 19.20 0.96
CA SER A 319 1.65 19.61 2.25
C SER A 319 2.61 19.23 3.36
N ASN A 320 2.67 20.06 4.40
CA ASN A 320 3.39 19.77 5.63
C ASN A 320 2.49 20.13 6.82
N SER A 321 2.55 19.32 7.87
CA SER A 321 1.96 19.64 9.17
C SER A 321 3.00 19.40 10.25
N LEU A 322 3.21 20.42 11.08
CA LEU A 322 4.03 20.36 12.28
C LEU A 322 3.12 20.50 13.50
N ARG A 323 3.22 19.59 14.45
CA ARG A 323 2.47 19.60 15.69
C ARG A 323 3.42 19.40 16.87
N MET A 324 3.18 20.15 17.94
CA MET A 324 3.87 20.02 19.20
C MET A 324 2.83 19.91 20.31
N THR A 325 2.87 18.81 21.06
CA THR A 325 1.97 18.57 22.19
C THR A 325 2.79 18.45 23.45
N ARG A 326 2.45 19.20 24.50
CA ARG A 326 3.11 19.13 25.80
C ARG A 326 2.12 18.75 26.89
N GLN A 327 2.43 17.68 27.61
CA GLN A 327 1.74 17.35 28.85
C GLN A 327 2.21 18.31 29.95
N LEU A 328 1.28 18.92 30.68
CA LEU A 328 1.60 19.83 31.79
C LEU A 328 1.23 19.24 33.15
N LYS A 329 0.19 18.40 33.17
CA LYS A 329 -0.26 17.58 34.30
C LYS A 329 -0.95 16.34 33.74
N ASP A 330 -1.13 15.27 34.51
CA ASP A 330 -1.79 14.04 34.06
C ASP A 330 -3.18 14.23 33.42
N TRP A 331 -3.87 15.34 33.75
CA TRP A 331 -5.20 15.68 33.24
C TRP A 331 -5.22 16.87 32.26
N TRP A 332 -4.08 17.45 31.91
CA TRP A 332 -4.02 18.66 31.07
C TRP A 332 -2.81 18.67 30.13
N HIS A 333 -3.07 18.88 28.84
CA HIS A 333 -2.05 19.11 27.82
C HIS A 333 -2.36 20.37 27.00
N VAL A 334 -1.34 20.89 26.34
CA VAL A 334 -1.44 21.97 25.36
C VAL A 334 -0.83 21.50 24.05
N SER A 335 -1.50 21.79 22.93
CA SER A 335 -0.98 21.51 21.59
C SER A 335 -0.91 22.77 20.75
N LEU A 336 0.19 22.94 20.03
CA LEU A 336 0.38 23.93 18.98
C LEU A 336 0.55 23.20 17.65
N GLY A 337 -0.05 23.70 16.58
CA GLY A 337 0.08 23.10 15.25
C GLY A 337 0.16 24.15 14.15
N HIS A 338 0.88 23.82 13.08
CA HIS A 338 0.92 24.54 11.84
C HIS A 338 0.67 23.56 10.68
N HIS A 339 -0.06 24.02 9.67
CA HIS A 339 -0.27 23.27 8.44
C HIS A 339 -0.13 24.19 7.24
N PHE A 340 0.55 23.70 6.22
CA PHE A 340 0.74 24.38 4.94
C PHE A 340 0.48 23.40 3.80
N ALA A 341 -0.19 23.86 2.74
CA ALA A 341 -0.41 23.10 1.53
C ALA A 341 -0.30 24.01 0.30
N LYS A 342 0.25 23.47 -0.80
CA LYS A 342 0.35 24.12 -2.11
C LYS A 342 -0.01 23.13 -3.22
N PHE A 343 -0.69 23.62 -4.25
CA PHE A 343 -1.06 22.87 -5.44
C PHE A 343 -0.80 23.74 -6.67
N ASP A 344 -0.05 23.22 -7.63
CA ASP A 344 0.21 23.81 -8.95
C ASP A 344 -0.14 22.76 -10.01
N SER A 345 -0.81 23.16 -11.10
CA SER A 345 -1.21 22.26 -12.18
C SER A 345 -1.28 23.00 -13.50
N THR A 346 -0.97 22.30 -14.58
CA THR A 346 -1.04 22.76 -15.96
C THR A 346 -1.70 21.69 -16.80
N GLY A 347 -2.73 22.06 -17.55
CA GLY A 347 -3.45 21.13 -18.41
C GLY A 347 -3.48 21.60 -19.86
N SER A 348 -3.83 20.68 -20.75
CA SER A 348 -4.20 20.99 -22.13
C SER A 348 -5.44 20.21 -22.53
N LEU A 349 -6.21 20.80 -23.44
CA LEU A 349 -7.38 20.20 -24.06
C LEU A 349 -7.21 20.30 -25.57
N ASP A 350 -7.31 19.18 -26.27
CA ASP A 350 -7.35 19.11 -27.72
C ASP A 350 -8.68 18.49 -28.14
N VAL A 351 -9.40 19.17 -29.04
CA VAL A 351 -10.69 18.73 -29.55
C VAL A 351 -10.62 18.73 -31.06
N VAL A 352 -10.74 17.55 -31.66
CA VAL A 352 -10.75 17.35 -33.10
C VAL A 352 -12.10 16.77 -33.50
N SER A 353 -12.85 17.52 -34.31
CA SER A 353 -14.11 17.02 -34.89
C SER A 353 -13.99 16.83 -36.40
N LEU A 354 -14.46 15.69 -36.90
CA LEU A 354 -14.44 15.29 -38.30
C LEU A 354 -15.86 14.91 -38.73
N SER A 355 -16.27 15.28 -39.95
CA SER A 355 -17.50 14.76 -40.55
C SER A 355 -17.18 13.67 -41.58
N PRO A 356 -17.39 12.38 -41.28
CA PRO A 356 -17.12 11.29 -42.22
C PRO A 356 -17.91 11.40 -43.54
N GLY A 357 -19.10 12.01 -43.50
CA GLY A 357 -19.94 12.25 -44.67
C GLY A 357 -19.47 13.41 -45.55
N ASN A 358 -18.58 14.27 -45.04
CA ASN A 358 -18.04 15.42 -45.75
C ASN A 358 -16.53 15.57 -45.50
N PRO A 359 -15.68 14.69 -46.06
CA PRO A 359 -14.23 14.71 -45.81
C PRO A 359 -13.50 15.94 -46.35
N GLY A 360 -14.19 16.82 -47.11
CA GLY A 360 -13.68 18.12 -47.54
C GLY A 360 -13.88 19.23 -46.50
N GLU A 361 -14.65 18.99 -45.45
CA GLU A 361 -14.75 19.87 -44.28
C GLU A 361 -13.45 19.74 -43.47
N ALA A 362 -12.69 20.84 -43.36
CA ALA A 362 -11.50 20.85 -42.55
C ALA A 362 -11.88 20.49 -41.11
N PRO A 363 -11.13 19.59 -40.43
CA PRO A 363 -11.42 19.29 -39.04
C PRO A 363 -11.46 20.57 -38.23
N TRP A 364 -12.54 20.77 -37.49
CA TRP A 364 -12.60 21.87 -36.54
C TRP A 364 -11.66 21.52 -35.39
N GLN A 365 -10.58 22.29 -35.27
CA GLN A 365 -9.68 22.29 -34.11
C GLN A 365 -10.08 23.46 -33.23
N GLY A 366 -10.64 23.17 -32.06
CA GLY A 366 -10.88 24.20 -31.05
C GLY A 366 -9.55 24.64 -30.44
N ASP A 367 -9.22 25.93 -30.55
CA ASP A 367 -7.95 26.49 -30.06
C ASP A 367 -7.79 26.40 -28.54
N ARG A 368 -6.52 26.17 -28.14
CA ARG A 368 -5.98 25.93 -26.80
C ARG A 368 -6.06 27.16 -25.88
N ALA A 369 -6.36 26.93 -24.60
CA ALA A 369 -6.12 27.90 -23.51
C ALA A 369 -5.18 27.31 -22.47
#